data_AF-A0A941HIU7-F1
#
_entry.id   AF-A0A941HIU7-F1
#
_cell.length_a   1.000
_cell.length_b   1.000
_cell.length_c   1.000
_cell.angle_alpha   90.00
_cell.angle_beta   90.00
_cell.angle_gamma   90.00
#
_symmetry.space_group_name_H-M   'P 1'
#
loop_
_entity.id
_entity.type
_entity.pdbx_description
1 polymer ?
#
loop_
_entity_poly.entity_id
_entity_poly.type
_entity_poly.pdbx_seq_one_letter_code
_entity_poly.pdbx_strand_id
1 'polypeptide(L)'
;MKKLMYVAVCALALGFTSCGADDVVDLACDSARDALKASVQVTINAYDAEPNAETCNAAKTAIEEYKANPCGDNSFDAVLTGLGACEFAQEV
;
A
#
# COMPACT_ATOMS: atom_id res chain seq x y z
N MET A 1 -44.88 15.64 -23.42
CA MET A 1 -44.96 14.16 -23.40
C MET A 1 -43.71 13.63 -24.10
N LYS A 2 -42.82 12.94 -23.38
CA LYS A 2 -42.54 11.49 -23.56
C LYS A 2 -41.99 11.22 -24.99
N LYS A 3 -40.75 10.78 -25.23
CA LYS A 3 -39.88 9.82 -24.52
C LYS A 3 -38.48 9.88 -25.16
N LEU A 4 -37.46 9.73 -24.31
CA LEU A 4 -36.30 8.84 -24.43
C LEU A 4 -35.83 8.47 -25.84
N MET A 5 -34.52 8.58 -26.09
CA MET A 5 -33.69 7.37 -26.27
C MET A 5 -32.19 7.66 -26.38
N TYR A 6 -31.46 6.98 -25.50
CA TYR A 6 -30.07 6.54 -25.58
C TYR A 6 -28.98 7.62 -25.66
N VAL A 7 -28.74 8.24 -24.49
CA VAL A 7 -27.36 8.46 -24.04
C VAL A 7 -26.66 7.12 -24.13
N ALA A 8 -25.75 6.99 -25.09
CA ALA A 8 -24.75 5.96 -25.13
C ALA A 8 -23.91 6.12 -23.85
N VAL A 9 -24.42 5.50 -22.78
CA VAL A 9 -23.65 5.17 -21.60
C VAL A 9 -22.47 4.40 -22.17
N CYS A 10 -21.31 5.03 -22.18
CA CYS A 10 -20.02 4.39 -22.23
C CYS A 10 -19.90 3.50 -21.00
N ALA A 11 -20.71 2.45 -20.97
CA ALA A 11 -20.45 1.23 -20.26
C ALA A 11 -19.22 0.66 -20.95
N LEU A 12 -18.06 1.18 -20.55
CA LEU A 12 -17.04 0.32 -19.95
C LEU A 12 -17.83 -0.67 -19.07
N ALA A 13 -18.33 -1.82 -19.52
CA ALA A 13 -17.62 -2.86 -20.27
C ALA A 13 -16.22 -3.12 -19.69
N LEU A 14 -16.00 -2.76 -18.43
CA LEU A 14 -15.29 -3.66 -17.53
C LEU A 14 -16.23 -4.85 -17.37
N GLY A 15 -16.07 -5.80 -18.30
CA GLY A 15 -16.73 -7.09 -18.27
C GLY A 15 -16.35 -7.79 -16.97
N PHE A 16 -17.16 -7.58 -15.94
CA PHE A 16 -17.17 -8.40 -14.73
C PHE A 16 -17.89 -9.74 -15.02
N THR A 17 -17.51 -10.41 -16.12
CA THR A 17 -17.97 -11.75 -16.44
C THR A 17 -16.93 -12.76 -15.92
N SER A 18 -17.16 -13.28 -14.72
CA SER A 18 -16.72 -14.61 -14.26
C SER A 18 -15.24 -15.04 -14.36
N CYS A 19 -14.26 -14.23 -13.93
CA CYS A 19 -13.02 -14.81 -13.40
C CYS A 19 -13.18 -14.93 -11.87
N GLY A 20 -12.75 -16.05 -11.29
CA GLY A 20 -12.99 -16.39 -9.88
C GLY A 20 -12.73 -15.20 -8.96
N ALA A 21 -13.58 -15.03 -7.93
CA ALA A 21 -13.46 -13.91 -7.00
C ALA A 21 -12.05 -13.78 -6.37
N ASP A 22 -11.25 -14.84 -6.39
CA ASP A 22 -9.82 -14.84 -6.04
C ASP A 22 -8.95 -14.02 -7.03
N ASP A 23 -9.07 -14.25 -8.34
CA ASP A 23 -8.11 -13.78 -9.36
C ASP A 23 -8.17 -12.26 -9.59
N VAL A 24 -9.39 -11.68 -9.53
CA VAL A 24 -9.61 -10.24 -9.72
C VAL A 24 -9.28 -9.45 -8.44
N VAL A 25 -9.49 -10.05 -7.28
CA VAL A 25 -9.08 -9.48 -5.99
C VAL A 25 -7.56 -9.56 -5.87
N ASP A 26 -6.94 -10.65 -6.32
CA ASP A 26 -5.47 -10.76 -6.40
C ASP A 26 -4.88 -9.71 -7.34
N LEU A 27 -5.42 -9.50 -8.54
CA LEU A 27 -4.90 -8.47 -9.46
C LEU A 27 -5.06 -7.04 -8.91
N ALA A 28 -6.19 -6.75 -8.25
CA ALA A 28 -6.40 -5.46 -7.59
C ALA A 28 -5.48 -5.28 -6.39
N CYS A 29 -5.26 -6.34 -5.60
CA CYS A 29 -4.31 -6.34 -4.50
C CYS A 29 -2.88 -6.26 -4.99
N ASP A 30 -2.51 -6.83 -6.13
CA ASP A 30 -1.16 -6.76 -6.69
C ASP A 30 -0.79 -5.31 -7.01
N SER A 31 -1.67 -4.61 -7.73
CA SER A 31 -1.49 -3.19 -8.06
C SER A 31 -1.49 -2.29 -6.81
N ALA A 32 -2.37 -2.55 -5.85
CA ALA A 32 -2.42 -1.80 -4.59
C ALA A 32 -1.18 -2.07 -3.72
N ARG A 33 -0.70 -3.31 -3.69
CA ARG A 33 0.49 -3.75 -2.96
C ARG A 33 1.74 -3.10 -3.52
N ASP A 34 1.90 -3.01 -4.83
CA ASP A 34 3.04 -2.30 -5.44
C ASP A 34 3.05 -0.82 -5.08
N ALA A 35 1.90 -0.16 -5.15
CA ALA A 35 1.78 1.24 -4.74
C ALA A 35 2.14 1.44 -3.26
N LEU A 36 1.63 0.58 -2.38
CA LEU A 36 1.94 0.63 -0.94
C LEU A 36 3.41 0.30 -0.67
N LYS A 37 3.99 -0.69 -1.35
CA LYS A 37 5.42 -1.04 -1.26
C LYS A 37 6.29 0.14 -1.65
N ALA A 38 5.93 0.87 -2.71
CA ALA A 38 6.66 2.07 -3.10
C ALA A 38 6.61 3.14 -1.99
N SER A 39 5.45 3.38 -1.38
CA SER A 39 5.32 4.30 -0.24
C SER A 39 6.16 3.88 0.97
N VAL A 40 6.14 2.59 1.32
CA VAL A 40 7.00 2.04 2.39
C VAL A 40 8.48 2.24 2.04
N GLN A 41 8.88 1.93 0.82
CA GLN A 41 10.28 2.07 0.38
C GLN A 41 10.75 3.54 0.44
N VAL A 42 9.89 4.51 0.15
CA VAL A 42 10.22 5.94 0.31
C VAL A 42 10.57 6.26 1.77
N THR A 43 9.78 5.75 2.73
CA THR A 43 10.06 5.99 4.15
C THR A 43 11.32 5.27 4.64
N ILE A 44 11.60 4.06 4.14
CA ILE A 44 12.85 3.34 4.42
C ILE A 44 14.05 4.11 3.86
N ASN A 45 13.96 4.58 2.61
CA ASN A 45 15.04 5.36 1.99
C ASN A 45 15.29 6.69 2.74
N ALA A 46 14.24 7.33 3.27
CA ALA A 46 14.37 8.52 4.10
C ALA A 46 15.10 8.20 5.41
N TYR A 47 14.82 7.05 6.03
CA TYR A 47 15.55 6.56 7.18
C TYR A 47 17.03 6.27 6.88
N ASP A 48 17.32 5.62 5.75
CA ASP A 48 18.70 5.32 5.34
C ASP A 48 19.49 6.61 5.03
N ALA A 49 18.83 7.64 4.50
CA ALA A 49 19.45 8.93 4.21
C ALA A 49 19.69 9.76 5.49
N GLU A 50 18.72 9.78 6.40
CA GLU A 50 18.76 10.57 7.63
C GLU A 50 18.26 9.71 8.81
N PRO A 51 19.11 8.85 9.39
CA PRO A 51 18.69 7.93 10.45
C PRO A 51 18.45 8.72 11.74
N ASN A 52 17.19 8.99 12.03
CA ASN A 52 16.74 9.68 13.23
C ASN A 52 15.37 9.14 13.71
N ALA A 53 14.91 9.60 14.87
CA ALA A 53 13.67 9.12 15.45
C ALA A 53 12.44 9.38 14.56
N GLU A 54 12.40 10.50 13.83
CA GLU A 54 11.28 10.85 12.96
C GLU A 54 11.22 9.90 11.75
N THR A 55 12.33 9.76 11.02
CA THR A 55 12.39 8.91 9.83
C THR A 55 12.24 7.42 10.17
N CYS A 56 12.73 6.98 11.34
CA CYS A 56 12.53 5.63 11.83
C CYS A 56 11.07 5.34 12.16
N ASN A 57 10.41 6.23 12.90
CA ASN A 57 9.00 6.08 13.24
C ASN A 57 8.12 6.17 11.99
N ALA A 58 8.48 7.01 11.01
CA ALA A 58 7.79 7.08 9.73
C ALA A 58 7.91 5.75 8.96
N ALA A 59 9.11 5.18 8.86
CA ALA A 59 9.34 3.89 8.22
C ALA A 59 8.58 2.76 8.93
N LYS A 60 8.64 2.73 10.26
CA LYS A 60 7.92 1.75 11.08
C LYS A 60 6.41 1.84 10.87
N THR A 61 5.85 3.03 10.96
CA THR A 61 4.41 3.27 10.78
C THR A 61 3.98 2.83 9.37
N ALA A 62 4.72 3.21 8.33
CA ALA A 62 4.40 2.82 6.96
C ALA A 62 4.41 1.29 6.78
N ILE A 63 5.37 0.59 7.36
CA ILE A 63 5.44 -0.89 7.33
C ILE A 63 4.24 -1.50 8.09
N GLU A 64 3.89 -0.97 9.25
CA GLU A 64 2.75 -1.45 10.05
C GLU A 64 1.41 -1.20 9.33
N GLU A 65 1.23 -0.04 8.70
CA GLU A 65 0.07 0.28 7.87
C GLU A 65 -0.02 -0.62 6.64
N TYR A 66 1.11 -0.90 6.00
CA TYR A 66 1.18 -1.86 4.91
C TYR A 66 0.72 -3.25 5.36
N LYS A 67 1.16 -3.72 6.53
CA LYS A 67 0.73 -5.02 7.09
C LYS A 67 -0.73 -5.03 7.52
N ALA A 68 -1.26 -3.91 8.00
CA ALA A 68 -2.66 -3.78 8.37
C ALA A 68 -3.59 -3.72 7.15
N ASN A 69 -3.04 -3.45 5.96
CA ASN A 69 -3.81 -3.46 4.72
C ASN A 69 -4.24 -4.88 4.35
N PRO A 70 -5.48 -5.11 3.85
CA PRO A 70 -5.94 -6.43 3.41
C PRO A 70 -5.10 -7.03 2.27
N CYS A 71 -4.42 -6.19 1.48
CA CYS A 71 -3.49 -6.60 0.42
C CYS A 71 -2.01 -6.61 0.90
N GLY A 72 -1.78 -6.31 2.17
CA GLY A 72 -0.48 -6.32 2.82
C GLY A 72 0.12 -7.71 2.94
N ASP A 73 1.44 -7.77 3.05
CA ASP A 73 2.15 -9.01 3.35
C ASP A 73 3.38 -8.75 4.22
N ASN A 74 4.14 -9.81 4.53
CA ASN A 74 5.28 -9.75 5.45
C ASN A 74 6.61 -9.37 4.76
N SER A 75 6.58 -8.79 3.55
CA SER A 75 7.77 -8.41 2.76
C SER A 75 8.77 -7.54 3.55
N PHE A 76 8.29 -6.74 4.50
CA PHE A 76 9.10 -5.81 5.27
C PHE A 76 9.33 -6.23 6.73
N ASP A 77 8.98 -7.46 7.14
CA ASP A 77 9.16 -7.90 8.54
C ASP A 77 10.62 -7.88 8.99
N ALA A 78 11.55 -8.21 8.09
CA ALA A 78 12.97 -8.14 8.36
C ALA A 78 13.43 -6.69 8.59
N VAL A 79 12.88 -5.74 7.82
CA VAL A 79 13.17 -4.30 7.97
C VAL A 79 12.58 -3.80 9.28
N LEU A 80 11.33 -4.14 9.59
CA LEU A 80 10.66 -3.79 10.85
C LEU A 80 11.43 -4.30 12.07
N THR A 81 11.93 -5.53 12.01
CA THR A 81 12.78 -6.11 13.05
C THR A 81 14.11 -5.36 13.17
N GLY A 82 14.70 -4.96 12.04
CA GLY A 82 15.95 -4.18 12.00
C GLY A 82 15.82 -2.75 12.51
N LEU A 83 14.65 -2.10 12.31
CA LEU A 83 14.35 -0.77 12.86
C LEU A 83 14.24 -0.79 14.40
N GLY A 84 13.94 -1.95 15.00
CA GLY A 84 13.86 -2.12 16.45
C GLY A 84 12.86 -1.16 17.11
N ALA A 85 13.25 -0.58 18.26
CA ALA A 85 12.42 0.36 19.00
C ALA A 85 12.51 1.82 18.51
N CYS A 86 13.25 2.10 17.43
CA CYS A 86 13.56 3.48 17.01
C CYS A 86 14.10 4.35 18.16
N GLU A 87 14.83 3.73 19.09
CA GLU A 87 15.44 4.40 20.23
C GLU A 87 16.73 5.10 19.77
N PHE A 88 16.57 6.24 19.12
CA PHE A 88 17.65 7.21 18.98
C PHE A 88 17.87 7.77 20.38
N ALA A 89 19.01 7.43 20.97
CA ALA A 89 19.44 8.02 22.24
C ALA A 89 19.28 9.53 22.10
N GLN A 90 18.29 10.09 22.81
CA GLN A 90 18.17 11.52 22.97
C GLN A 90 19.38 11.93 23.79
N GLU A 91 20.49 12.27 23.13
CA GLU A 91 21.58 13.02 23.74
C GLU A 91 21.01 14.42 24.03
N VAL A 92 20.51 14.57 25.26
CA VAL A 92 20.15 15.85 25.89
C VAL A 92 21.41 16.58 26.30
#